data_AF-A0A8X6TK74-F1
#
_entry.id   AF-A0A8X6TK74-F1
#
_cell.length_a   1.000
_cell.length_b   1.000
_cell.length_c   1.000
_cell.angle_alpha   90.00
_cell.angle_beta   90.00
_cell.angle_gamma   90.00
#
_symmetry.space_group_name_H-M   'P 1'
#
loop_
_entity.id
_entity.type
_entity.pdbx_description
1 polymer ?
#
loop_
_entity_poly.entity_id
_entity_poly.type
_entity_poly.pdbx_seq_one_letter_code
_entity_poly.pdbx_strand_id
1 'polypeptide(L)'
;CSANLLNFCNPEKCKALQPLKDLQDVQYLPDAEDLKRICPRFLKFLDCEFDNIKECNGVGIAELALSPNRSIAGISTLLLNIGSLAVDVCDENTALHQDYVASVECFREFAKIQPGPECINETRRLALGFYEF
;
A
#
# COMPACT_ATOMS: atom_id res chain seq x y z
N CYS A 1 20.49 21.74 3.05
CA CYS A 1 20.92 20.57 2.26
C CYS A 1 19.88 19.47 2.37
N SER A 2 18.75 19.63 1.70
CA SER A 2 17.70 18.61 1.63
C SER A 2 17.98 17.74 0.41
N ALA A 3 18.64 16.61 0.64
CA ALA A 3 18.73 15.55 -0.36
C ALA A 3 17.31 15.11 -0.72
N ASN A 4 17.00 15.08 -2.02
CA ASN A 4 15.78 14.53 -2.59
C ASN A 4 15.52 13.16 -1.96
N LEU A 5 14.50 13.10 -1.10
CA LEU A 5 14.28 11.98 -0.18
C LEU A 5 13.79 10.71 -0.87
N LEU A 6 13.37 10.78 -2.13
CA LEU A 6 13.04 9.65 -2.98
C LEU A 6 13.28 10.12 -4.43
N ASN A 7 14.43 9.81 -5.03
CA ASN A 7 14.45 9.66 -6.48
C ASN A 7 13.59 8.42 -6.75
N PHE A 8 12.27 8.58 -6.86
CA PHE A 8 11.45 7.56 -7.46
C PHE A 8 12.00 7.33 -8.86
N CYS A 9 12.72 6.23 -8.97
CA CYS A 9 13.29 5.70 -10.19
C CYS A 9 12.20 5.65 -11.27
N ASN A 10 12.57 5.88 -12.54
CA ASN A 10 11.66 6.12 -13.68
C ASN A 10 10.17 5.81 -13.38
N PRO A 11 9.38 6.82 -12.96
CA PRO A 11 8.02 6.60 -12.45
C PRO A 11 7.05 6.09 -13.51
N GLU A 12 7.45 6.12 -14.78
CA GLU A 12 6.64 5.65 -15.89
C GLU A 12 6.86 4.16 -16.19
N LYS A 13 7.90 3.52 -15.65
CA LYS A 13 8.29 2.13 -15.99
C LYS A 13 7.18 1.13 -15.66
N CYS A 14 6.55 1.26 -14.49
CA CYS A 14 5.57 0.31 -13.98
C CYS A 14 4.11 0.80 -14.12
N LYS A 15 3.92 2.00 -14.66
CA LYS A 15 2.61 2.68 -14.75
C LYS A 15 1.55 1.87 -15.49
N ALA A 16 1.92 1.11 -16.51
CA ALA A 16 1.00 0.25 -17.25
C ALA A 16 0.39 -0.89 -16.40
N LEU A 17 1.04 -1.24 -15.29
CA LEU A 17 0.60 -2.28 -14.36
C LEU A 17 -0.16 -1.71 -13.16
N GLN A 18 -0.18 -0.38 -12.97
CA GLN A 18 -0.74 0.26 -11.79
C GLN A 18 -2.25 -0.06 -11.66
N PRO A 19 -2.69 -0.75 -10.59
CA PRO A 19 -4.10 -1.14 -10.44
C PRO A 19 -4.94 -0.05 -9.79
N LEU A 20 -4.48 1.20 -9.78
CA LEU A 20 -5.15 2.30 -9.07
C LEU A 20 -6.59 2.48 -9.54
N LYS A 21 -6.83 2.39 -10.86
CA LYS A 21 -8.18 2.47 -11.41
C LYS A 21 -9.04 1.29 -10.96
N ASP A 22 -8.52 0.07 -11.03
CA ASP A 22 -9.25 -1.13 -10.62
C ASP A 22 -9.62 -1.09 -9.13
N LEU A 23 -8.73 -0.54 -8.28
CA LEU A 23 -8.97 -0.33 -6.86
C LEU A 23 -9.98 0.80 -6.60
N GLN A 24 -9.92 1.89 -7.36
CA GLN A 24 -10.88 2.99 -7.26
C GLN A 24 -12.30 2.55 -7.62
N ASP A 25 -12.46 1.73 -8.65
CA ASP A 25 -13.75 1.20 -9.10
C ASP A 25 -14.46 0.39 -8.00
N VAL A 26 -13.69 -0.19 -7.07
CA VAL A 26 -14.16 -0.98 -5.93
C VAL A 26 -13.97 -0.26 -4.58
N GLN A 27 -13.75 1.06 -4.61
CA GLN A 27 -13.56 1.91 -3.43
C GLN A 27 -12.47 1.42 -2.46
N TYR A 28 -11.41 0.82 -3.01
CA TYR A 28 -10.27 0.24 -2.27
C TYR A 28 -10.65 -0.90 -1.31
N LEU A 29 -11.85 -1.46 -1.44
CA LEU A 29 -12.35 -2.57 -0.64
C LEU A 29 -12.81 -3.71 -1.57
N PRO A 30 -11.91 -4.36 -2.34
CA PRO A 30 -12.28 -5.46 -3.23
C PRO A 30 -12.89 -6.64 -2.47
N ASP A 31 -13.95 -7.24 -2.99
CA ASP A 31 -14.41 -8.54 -2.49
C ASP A 31 -13.60 -9.70 -3.08
N ALA A 32 -13.98 -10.94 -2.76
CA ALA A 32 -13.27 -12.12 -3.24
C ALA A 32 -13.18 -12.22 -4.78
N GLU A 33 -14.23 -11.82 -5.51
CA GLU A 33 -14.23 -11.87 -6.97
C GLU A 33 -13.39 -10.74 -7.56
N ASP A 34 -13.44 -9.55 -6.94
CA ASP A 34 -12.54 -8.46 -7.30
C ASP A 34 -11.07 -8.81 -7.06
N LEU A 35 -10.74 -9.46 -5.95
CA LEU A 35 -9.38 -9.90 -5.64
C LEU A 35 -8.82 -10.82 -6.71
N LYS A 36 -9.60 -11.80 -7.20
CA LYS A 36 -9.18 -12.70 -8.30
C LYS A 36 -8.76 -11.94 -9.55
N ARG A 37 -9.42 -10.81 -9.83
CA ARG A 37 -9.12 -9.93 -10.98
C ARG A 37 -7.95 -8.98 -10.72
N ILE A 38 -7.88 -8.39 -9.53
CA ILE A 38 -6.94 -7.31 -9.20
C ILE A 38 -5.57 -7.85 -8.80
N CYS A 39 -5.53 -8.91 -8.00
CA CYS A 39 -4.30 -9.45 -7.40
C CYS A 39 -3.19 -9.77 -8.41
N PRO A 40 -3.45 -10.48 -9.53
CA PRO A 40 -2.40 -10.79 -10.48
C PRO A 40 -1.72 -9.55 -11.08
N ARG A 41 -2.46 -8.45 -11.24
CA ARG A 41 -1.93 -7.18 -11.75
C ARG A 41 -1.20 -6.40 -10.66
N PHE A 42 -1.76 -6.36 -9.45
CA PHE A 42 -1.16 -5.64 -8.33
C PHE A 42 0.17 -6.25 -7.89
N LEU A 43 0.27 -7.57 -7.81
CA LEU A 43 1.53 -8.25 -7.48
C LEU A 43 2.60 -7.97 -8.53
N LYS A 44 2.25 -8.03 -9.83
CA LYS A 44 3.18 -7.64 -10.92
C LYS A 44 3.62 -6.18 -10.85
N PHE A 45 2.71 -5.29 -10.44
CA PHE A 45 3.06 -3.89 -10.24
C PHE A 45 4.07 -3.73 -9.11
N LEU A 46 3.87 -4.38 -7.97
CA LEU A 46 4.80 -4.36 -6.84
C LEU A 46 6.16 -4.94 -7.21
N ASP A 47 6.21 -6.08 -7.90
CA ASP A 47 7.44 -6.68 -8.39
C ASP A 47 8.19 -5.70 -9.31
N CYS A 48 7.48 -5.07 -10.26
CA CYS A 48 8.06 -4.07 -11.15
C CYS A 48 8.64 -2.87 -10.38
N GLU A 49 7.94 -2.35 -9.38
CA GLU A 49 8.41 -1.23 -8.56
C GLU A 49 9.66 -1.61 -7.76
N PHE A 50 9.70 -2.81 -7.17
CA PHE A 50 10.88 -3.28 -6.44
C PHE A 50 12.08 -3.51 -7.36
N ASP A 51 11.86 -4.03 -8.57
CA ASP A 51 12.91 -4.14 -9.59
C ASP A 51 13.39 -2.76 -10.07
N ASN A 52 12.47 -1.81 -10.28
CA ASN A 52 12.80 -0.43 -10.65
C ASN A 52 13.66 0.25 -9.58
N ILE A 53 13.33 0.05 -8.30
CA ILE A 53 14.15 0.53 -7.17
C ILE A 53 15.55 -0.09 -7.21
N LYS A 54 15.64 -1.40 -7.43
CA LYS A 54 16.92 -2.12 -7.46
C LYS A 54 17.81 -1.67 -8.61
N GLU A 55 17.26 -1.54 -9.82
CA GLU A 55 18.03 -1.12 -11.01
C GLU A 55 18.63 0.27 -10.86
N CYS A 56 17.89 1.19 -10.25
CA CYS A 56 18.24 2.59 -10.16
C CYS A 56 19.12 2.93 -8.95
N ASN A 57 18.96 2.23 -7.83
CA ASN A 57 19.79 2.43 -6.64
C ASN A 57 20.96 1.44 -6.54
N GLY A 58 20.97 0.38 -7.36
CA GLY A 58 21.93 -0.72 -7.29
C GLY A 58 21.71 -1.67 -6.12
N VAL A 59 20.73 -1.39 -5.25
CA VAL A 59 20.38 -2.14 -4.05
C VAL A 59 18.88 -2.34 -3.96
N GLY A 60 18.44 -3.49 -3.46
CA GLY A 60 17.03 -3.82 -3.32
C GLY A 60 16.35 -3.12 -2.15
N ILE A 61 15.01 -3.12 -2.15
CA ILE A 61 14.22 -2.47 -1.11
C ILE A 61 14.45 -3.07 0.29
N ALA A 62 14.73 -4.37 0.38
CA ALA A 62 15.12 -5.04 1.62
C ALA A 62 16.43 -4.51 2.21
N GLU A 63 17.39 -4.17 1.36
CA GLU A 63 18.66 -3.59 1.80
C GLU A 63 18.48 -2.13 2.21
N LEU A 64 17.64 -1.38 1.48
CA LEU A 64 17.28 -0.01 1.84
C LEU A 64 16.54 0.08 3.17
N ALA A 65 15.76 -0.94 3.55
CA ALA A 65 15.12 -1.03 4.87
C ALA A 65 16.13 -1.12 6.03
N LEU A 66 17.36 -1.56 5.76
CA LEU A 66 18.46 -1.62 6.73
C LEU A 66 19.37 -0.38 6.67
N SER A 67 19.01 0.64 5.89
CA SER A 67 19.80 1.85 5.72
C SER A 67 20.04 2.58 7.05
N PRO A 68 21.25 3.13 7.28
CA PRO A 68 21.50 3.99 8.43
C PRO A 68 20.68 5.29 8.37
N ASN A 69 20.17 5.67 7.19
CA ASN A 69 19.24 6.79 7.05
C ASN A 69 17.83 6.34 7.45
N ARG A 70 17.37 6.81 8.62
CA ARG A 70 16.06 6.45 9.21
C ARG A 70 14.88 6.69 8.27
N SER A 71 14.90 7.75 7.48
CA SER A 71 13.81 8.06 6.55
C SER A 71 13.73 7.03 5.41
N ILE A 72 14.89 6.68 4.83
CA ILE A 72 14.98 5.66 3.78
C ILE A 72 14.59 4.29 4.34
N ALA A 73 15.11 3.93 5.53
CA ALA A 73 14.78 2.69 6.20
C ALA A 73 13.28 2.57 6.51
N GLY A 74 12.68 3.64 7.04
CA GLY A 74 11.25 3.68 7.38
C GLY A 74 10.35 3.52 6.15
N ILE A 75 10.61 4.27 5.08
CA ILE A 75 9.81 4.17 3.84
C ILE A 75 9.98 2.80 3.18
N SER A 76 11.19 2.27 3.14
CA SER A 76 11.45 0.94 2.55
C SER A 76 10.80 -0.17 3.35
N THR A 77 10.82 -0.08 4.69
CA THR A 77 10.10 -1.01 5.58
C THR A 77 8.60 -0.95 5.35
N LEU A 78 8.03 0.24 5.21
CA LEU A 78 6.61 0.40 4.91
C LEU A 78 6.23 -0.26 3.57
N LEU A 79 7.02 -0.04 2.52
CA LEU A 79 6.78 -0.63 1.20
C LEU A 79 6.89 -2.16 1.23
N LEU A 80 7.86 -2.72 1.96
CA LEU A 80 7.96 -4.17 2.18
C LEU A 80 6.74 -4.73 2.91
N ASN A 81 6.27 -4.05 3.96
CA ASN A 81 5.08 -4.47 4.70
C ASN A 81 3.83 -4.42 3.82
N ILE A 82 3.68 -3.39 2.97
CA ILE A 82 2.60 -3.32 1.99
C ILE A 82 2.70 -4.48 0.99
N GLY A 83 3.90 -4.79 0.50
CA GLY A 83 4.14 -5.92 -0.39
C GLY A 83 3.75 -7.26 0.24
N SER A 84 4.18 -7.51 1.49
CA SER A 84 3.82 -8.71 2.23
C SER A 84 2.31 -8.81 2.44
N LEU A 85 1.67 -7.71 2.85
CA LEU A 85 0.22 -7.66 3.04
C LEU A 85 -0.53 -7.97 1.74
N ALA A 86 -0.06 -7.42 0.62
CA ALA A 86 -0.63 -7.69 -0.69
C ALA A 86 -0.52 -9.17 -1.07
N VAL A 87 0.63 -9.79 -0.83
CA VAL A 87 0.83 -11.23 -1.07
C VAL A 87 -0.14 -12.05 -0.22
N ASP A 88 -0.21 -11.76 1.08
CA ASP A 88 -1.06 -12.51 2.00
C ASP A 88 -2.54 -12.37 1.64
N VAL A 89 -3.03 -11.14 1.37
CA VAL A 89 -4.41 -10.90 0.93
C VAL A 89 -4.72 -11.55 -0.42
N CYS A 90 -3.73 -11.69 -1.30
CA CYS A 90 -3.91 -12.26 -2.63
C CYS A 90 -3.79 -13.79 -2.71
N ASP A 91 -3.28 -14.45 -1.66
CA ASP A 91 -3.22 -15.91 -1.58
C ASP A 91 -4.40 -16.47 -0.79
N GLU A 92 -5.28 -17.18 -1.50
CA GLU A 92 -6.51 -17.78 -0.95
C GLU A 92 -6.27 -18.76 0.22
N ASN A 93 -5.04 -19.25 0.37
CA ASN A 93 -4.68 -20.20 1.41
C ASN A 93 -4.26 -19.53 2.73
N THR A 94 -4.07 -18.21 2.76
CA THR A 94 -3.64 -17.52 3.98
C THR A 94 -4.82 -17.22 4.90
N ALA A 95 -4.56 -17.19 6.20
CA ALA A 95 -5.55 -16.76 7.18
C ALA A 95 -5.99 -15.31 6.93
N LEU A 96 -5.08 -14.44 6.50
CA LEU A 96 -5.40 -13.04 6.23
C LEU A 96 -6.37 -12.89 5.06
N HIS A 97 -6.20 -13.64 3.98
CA HIS A 97 -7.17 -13.65 2.88
C HIS A 97 -8.56 -14.07 3.37
N GLN A 98 -8.62 -15.16 4.13
CA GLN A 98 -9.87 -15.71 4.66
C GLN A 98 -10.57 -14.71 5.59
N ASP A 99 -9.84 -14.10 6.51
CA ASP A 99 -10.35 -13.08 7.43
C ASP A 99 -10.79 -11.81 6.69
N TYR A 100 -10.03 -11.40 5.68
CA TYR A 100 -10.36 -10.25 4.85
C TYR A 100 -11.67 -10.47 4.09
N VAL A 101 -11.77 -11.56 3.32
CA VAL A 101 -12.97 -11.89 2.54
C VAL A 101 -14.21 -12.06 3.44
N ALA A 102 -14.03 -12.63 4.63
CA ALA A 102 -15.13 -12.77 5.60
C ALA A 102 -15.61 -11.44 6.20
N SER A 103 -14.76 -10.41 6.23
CA SER A 103 -15.04 -9.14 6.92
C SER A 103 -15.26 -7.94 5.98
N VAL A 104 -14.84 -8.01 4.72
CA VAL A 104 -14.83 -6.85 3.81
C VAL A 104 -16.22 -6.24 3.59
N GLU A 105 -17.28 -7.05 3.55
CA GLU A 105 -18.65 -6.53 3.45
C GLU A 105 -19.07 -5.75 4.70
N CYS A 106 -18.70 -6.22 5.89
CA CYS A 106 -18.91 -5.49 7.14
C CYS A 106 -18.15 -4.15 7.13
N PHE A 107 -16.91 -4.13 6.62
CA PHE A 107 -16.15 -2.89 6.44
C PHE A 107 -16.79 -1.95 5.42
N ARG A 108 -17.29 -2.47 4.29
CA ARG A 108 -18.02 -1.67 3.28
C ARG A 108 -19.27 -1.04 3.87
N GLU A 109 -20.00 -1.75 4.72
CA GLU A 109 -21.16 -1.21 5.44
C GLU A 109 -20.75 -0.15 6.46
N PHE A 110 -19.73 -0.44 7.28
CA PHE A 110 -19.19 0.53 8.23
C PHE A 110 -18.72 1.82 7.56
N ALA A 111 -18.03 1.72 6.42
CA ALA A 111 -17.55 2.87 5.66
C ALA A 111 -18.68 3.76 5.10
N LYS A 112 -19.89 3.21 4.90
CA LYS A 112 -21.08 3.99 4.51
C LYS A 112 -21.68 4.75 5.68
N ILE A 113 -21.42 4.31 6.92
CA ILE A 113 -21.85 5.02 8.12
C ILE A 113 -20.95 6.25 8.24
N GLN A 114 -21.50 7.42 7.94
CA GLN A 114 -20.74 8.66 8.13
C GLN A 114 -20.39 8.80 9.61
N PRO A 115 -19.09 8.94 9.96
CA PRO A 115 -18.71 9.21 11.33
C PRO A 115 -19.39 10.51 11.76
N GLY A 116 -19.95 10.50 12.97
CA GLY A 116 -20.53 11.70 13.56
C GLY A 116 -19.50 12.85 13.59
N PRO A 117 -19.96 14.11 13.66
CA PRO A 117 -19.08 15.29 13.62
C PRO A 117 -17.93 15.24 14.64
N GLU A 118 -18.18 14.62 15.79
CA GLU A 118 -17.22 14.41 16.87
C GLU A 118 -16.03 13.54 16.45
N CYS A 119 -16.30 12.41 15.79
CA CYS A 119 -15.27 11.50 15.31
C CYS A 119 -14.46 12.11 14.15
N ILE A 120 -15.10 12.92 13.30
CA ILE A 120 -14.41 13.69 12.26
C ILE A 120 -13.46 14.72 12.87
N ASN A 121 -13.91 15.46 13.89
CA ASN A 121 -13.10 16.48 14.55
C ASN A 121 -11.90 15.89 15.31
N GLU A 122 -12.11 14.76 15.98
CA GLU A 122 -11.02 14.05 16.67
C GLU A 122 -10.00 13.46 15.69
N THR A 123 -10.46 12.85 14.60
CA THR A 123 -9.58 12.35 13.54
C THR A 123 -8.76 13.48 12.91
N ARG A 124 -9.38 14.64 12.66
CA ARG A 124 -8.67 15.83 12.16
C ARG A 124 -7.62 16.32 13.16
N ARG A 125 -7.93 16.33 14.46
CA ARG A 125 -6.97 16.70 15.52
C ARG A 125 -5.78 15.76 15.53
N LEU A 126 -6.03 14.46 15.46
CA LEU A 126 -4.96 13.44 15.44
C LEU A 126 -4.12 13.54 14.16
N ALA A 127 -4.75 13.65 12.99
CA ALA A 127 -4.05 13.76 11.71
C ALA A 127 -3.19 15.02 11.62
N LEU A 128 -3.67 16.17 12.12
CA LEU A 128 -2.87 17.40 12.16
C LEU A 128 -1.71 17.32 13.16
N GLY A 129 -1.88 16.61 14.27
CA GLY A 129 -0.79 16.34 15.22
C GLY A 129 0.36 15.49 14.64
N PHE A 130 0.11 14.72 13.58
CA PHE A 130 1.15 13.99 12.85
C PHE A 130 1.96 14.87 11.88
N TYR A 131 1.48 16.06 11.50
CA TYR A 131 2.19 16.97 10.60
C TYR A 131 3.15 17.93 11.31
N GLU A 132 3.24 17.88 12.64
CA GLU A 132 4.14 18.73 13.45
C GLU A 132 5.45 18.05 13.88
N PHE A 133 5.81 16.90 13.29
CA PHE A 133 7.06 16.18 13.56
C PHE A 133 7.90 15.91 12.29
#